data_AF-A0A5Q0UVT3-F1
#
_entry.id   AF-A0A5Q0UVT3-F1
#
_cell.length_a   1.000
_cell.length_b   1.000
_cell.length_c   1.000
_cell.angle_alpha   90.00
_cell.angle_beta   90.00
_cell.angle_gamma   90.00
#
_symmetry.space_group_name_H-M   'P 1'
#
loop_
_entity.id
_entity.type
_entity.pdbx_description
1 polymer ?
#
loop_
_entity_poly.entity_id
_entity_poly.type
_entity_poly.pdbx_seq_one_letter_code
_entity_poly.pdbx_strand_id
1 'polypeptide(L)'
;GEDVIDCEPILGYLHRGMEKIAENRTIVQYLPYVTRWDYLATMFTEAITVNGPEQLGNIQVPKRASYIRVIMLELSRIASHLLWLGPFMADIGAQTPFFYIFRERELIYDLFEAATGMRMMHNYFRIGGVAADLPHGWIDKCLDFCDYFLTGVVEYQKLITRNPIFLERVEGVGIVGGEEVINWGLSGPMLRASGIQWDLRKVDHYECYEEFDWEVQWQKEGDSLARYLVRIGEMVESIRI
;
A
#
# COMPACT_ATOMS: atom_id res chain seq x y z
N GLY A 1 26.01 -4.38 26.21
CA GLY A 1 26.62 -3.35 25.35
C GLY A 1 25.53 -2.72 24.52
N GLU A 2 25.91 -1.90 23.54
CA GLU A 2 24.98 -1.26 22.60
C GLU A 2 24.67 -2.16 21.39
N ASP A 3 25.55 -3.11 21.07
CA ASP A 3 25.37 -4.05 19.95
C ASP A 3 24.33 -5.13 20.26
N VAL A 4 23.43 -5.35 19.31
CA VAL A 4 22.42 -6.42 19.35
C VAL A 4 23.03 -7.69 18.75
N ILE A 5 23.18 -8.73 19.58
CA ILE A 5 23.77 -10.02 19.18
C ILE A 5 22.69 -10.99 18.68
N ASP A 6 21.52 -10.99 19.31
CA ASP A 6 20.40 -11.85 18.99
C ASP A 6 19.08 -11.12 19.23
N CYS A 7 18.06 -11.46 18.44
CA CYS A 7 16.73 -10.89 18.52
C CYS A 7 15.70 -11.99 18.23
N GLU A 8 14.92 -12.35 19.25
CA GLU A 8 13.82 -13.30 19.13
C GLU A 8 12.48 -12.54 19.19
N PRO A 9 11.84 -12.26 18.03
CA PRO A 9 10.54 -11.60 18.02
C PRO A 9 9.43 -12.59 18.43
N ILE A 10 8.79 -12.32 19.56
CA ILE A 10 7.62 -13.09 20.01
C ILE A 10 6.36 -12.55 19.31
N LEU A 11 5.83 -13.35 18.38
CA LEU A 11 4.63 -13.04 17.60
C LEU A 11 3.38 -13.72 18.18
N GLY A 12 2.20 -13.30 17.74
CA GLY A 12 0.94 -14.00 18.01
C GLY A 12 0.00 -13.32 19.02
N TYR A 13 0.37 -12.20 19.63
CA TYR A 13 -0.51 -11.42 20.52
C TYR A 13 -1.82 -10.94 19.84
N LEU A 14 -1.80 -10.79 18.51
CA LEU A 14 -2.97 -10.44 17.71
C LEU A 14 -3.53 -11.62 16.91
N HIS A 15 -3.04 -12.85 17.12
CA HIS A 15 -3.54 -14.02 16.40
C HIS A 15 -4.99 -14.33 16.80
N ARG A 16 -5.90 -14.33 15.81
CA ARG A 16 -7.34 -14.53 16.03
C ARG A 16 -7.90 -15.79 15.35
N GLY A 17 -7.05 -16.65 14.79
CA GLY A 17 -7.49 -17.86 14.09
C GLY A 17 -8.36 -17.56 12.86
N MET A 18 -8.03 -16.50 12.10
CA MET A 18 -8.83 -16.05 10.95
C MET A 18 -9.02 -17.13 9.89
N GLU A 19 -8.02 -17.99 9.69
CA GLU A 19 -8.08 -19.13 8.76
C GLU A 19 -9.13 -20.16 9.20
N LYS A 20 -9.23 -20.43 10.51
CA LYS A 20 -10.24 -21.35 11.06
C LYS A 20 -11.65 -20.80 10.93
N ILE A 21 -11.81 -19.48 10.99
CA ILE A 21 -13.09 -18.82 10.74
C ILE A 21 -13.46 -18.94 9.26
N ALA A 22 -12.49 -18.87 8.34
CA ALA A 22 -12.71 -19.00 6.90
C ALA A 22 -13.33 -20.36 6.54
N GLU A 23 -12.88 -21.46 7.16
CA GLU A 23 -13.41 -22.80 6.92
C GLU A 23 -14.93 -22.93 7.20
N ASN A 24 -15.45 -22.14 8.15
CA ASN A 24 -16.83 -22.24 8.62
C ASN A 24 -17.77 -21.19 7.98
N ARG A 25 -17.26 -20.38 7.04
CA ARG A 25 -17.99 -19.25 6.45
C ARG A 25 -17.94 -19.31 4.93
N THR A 26 -18.98 -18.75 4.30
CA THR A 26 -18.92 -18.53 2.85
C THR A 26 -18.01 -17.35 2.54
N ILE A 27 -17.48 -17.29 1.32
CA ILE A 27 -16.53 -16.25 0.89
C ILE A 27 -17.10 -14.84 1.12
N VAL A 28 -18.38 -14.63 0.80
CA VAL A 28 -19.08 -13.34 0.99
C VAL A 28 -19.19 -12.96 2.48
N GLN A 29 -19.37 -13.94 3.36
CA GLN A 29 -19.39 -13.72 4.81
C GLN A 29 -18.00 -13.53 5.40
N TYR A 30 -16.97 -14.07 4.76
CA TYR A 30 -15.59 -13.96 5.20
C TYR A 30 -14.93 -12.63 4.81
N LEU A 31 -15.37 -12.02 3.71
CA LEU A 31 -14.84 -10.75 3.20
C LEU A 31 -14.67 -9.62 4.27
N PRO A 32 -15.60 -9.38 5.20
CA PRO A 32 -15.42 -8.37 6.27
C PRO A 32 -14.36 -8.72 7.33
N TYR A 33 -13.89 -9.97 7.38
CA TYR A 33 -12.76 -10.38 8.22
C TYR A 33 -11.43 -10.10 7.54
N VAL A 34 -11.41 -10.20 6.21
CA VAL A 34 -10.22 -9.99 5.38
C VAL A 34 -9.76 -8.54 5.45
N THR A 35 -10.69 -7.59 5.48
CA THR A 35 -10.40 -6.15 5.69
C THR A 35 -9.67 -5.85 6.99
N ARG A 36 -9.62 -6.82 7.92
CA ARG A 36 -8.93 -6.70 9.20
C ARG A 36 -7.56 -7.39 9.22
N TRP A 37 -7.17 -8.06 8.13
CA TRP A 37 -5.84 -8.66 8.01
C TRP A 37 -4.78 -7.56 7.97
N ASP A 38 -4.96 -6.62 7.06
CA ASP A 38 -4.22 -5.37 7.00
C ASP A 38 -5.22 -4.22 7.11
N TYR A 39 -5.27 -3.59 8.29
CA TYR A 39 -6.18 -2.46 8.56
C TYR A 39 -5.70 -1.15 7.90
N LEU A 40 -4.53 -1.15 7.27
CA LEU A 40 -3.98 0.01 6.55
C LEU A 40 -4.45 0.03 5.10
N ALA A 41 -4.32 -1.12 4.44
CA ALA A 41 -4.54 -1.29 3.02
C ALA A 41 -5.70 -2.27 2.75
N THR A 42 -6.86 -1.97 3.34
CA THR A 42 -8.01 -2.90 3.38
C THR A 42 -8.48 -3.31 1.99
N MET A 43 -8.45 -2.40 1.01
CA MET A 43 -8.85 -2.67 -0.37
C MET A 43 -7.96 -3.72 -1.06
N PHE A 44 -6.66 -3.79 -0.74
CA PHE A 44 -5.78 -4.82 -1.31
C PHE A 44 -6.17 -6.21 -0.82
N THR A 45 -6.46 -6.32 0.48
CA THR A 45 -6.88 -7.61 1.06
C THR A 45 -8.22 -8.06 0.50
N GLU A 46 -9.16 -7.13 0.29
CA GLU A 46 -10.42 -7.41 -0.41
C GLU A 46 -10.16 -7.89 -1.84
N ALA A 47 -9.30 -7.20 -2.60
CA ALA A 47 -9.01 -7.56 -3.98
C ALA A 47 -8.42 -8.97 -4.10
N ILE A 48 -7.47 -9.35 -3.24
CA ILE A 48 -6.89 -10.70 -3.24
C ILE A 48 -7.97 -11.77 -3.01
N THR A 49 -8.87 -11.53 -2.06
CA THR A 49 -9.90 -12.52 -1.70
C THR A 49 -11.07 -12.59 -2.67
N VAL A 50 -11.26 -11.56 -3.49
CA VAL A 50 -12.24 -11.52 -4.57
C VAL A 50 -11.65 -12.09 -5.87
N ASN A 51 -10.39 -11.79 -6.19
CA ASN A 51 -9.73 -12.20 -7.42
C ASN A 51 -9.49 -13.71 -7.48
N GLY A 52 -9.17 -14.37 -6.35
CA GLY A 52 -8.99 -15.82 -6.31
C GLY A 52 -10.23 -16.61 -6.77
N PRO A 53 -11.41 -16.38 -6.16
CA PRO A 53 -12.67 -16.99 -6.62
C PRO A 53 -13.10 -16.58 -8.04
N GLU A 54 -12.83 -15.34 -8.46
CA GLU A 54 -13.12 -14.89 -9.83
C GLU A 54 -12.30 -15.66 -10.86
N GLN A 55 -11.01 -15.88 -10.59
CA GLN A 55 -10.13 -16.71 -11.43
C GLN A 55 -10.57 -18.18 -11.42
N LEU A 56 -10.89 -18.76 -10.26
CA LEU A 56 -11.39 -20.14 -10.16
C LEU A 56 -12.72 -20.34 -10.91
N GLY A 57 -13.59 -19.33 -10.88
CA GLY A 57 -14.89 -19.33 -11.55
C GLY A 57 -14.87 -18.89 -13.01
N ASN A 58 -13.71 -18.47 -13.54
CA ASN A 58 -13.59 -17.81 -14.85
C ASN A 58 -14.60 -16.68 -15.07
N ILE A 59 -14.86 -15.88 -14.02
CA ILE A 59 -15.84 -14.78 -14.07
C ILE A 59 -15.13 -13.55 -14.64
N GLN A 60 -15.63 -13.02 -15.77
CA GLN A 60 -15.11 -11.78 -16.34
C GLN A 60 -15.71 -10.57 -15.65
N VAL A 61 -14.86 -9.74 -15.06
CA VAL A 61 -15.26 -8.49 -14.41
C VAL A 61 -15.50 -7.41 -15.48
N PRO A 62 -16.57 -6.60 -15.37
CA PRO A 62 -16.80 -5.49 -16.30
C PRO A 62 -15.64 -4.47 -16.27
N LYS A 63 -15.25 -3.94 -17.44
CA LYS A 63 -14.13 -2.98 -17.56
C LYS A 63 -14.24 -1.78 -16.62
N ARG A 64 -15.45 -1.21 -16.47
CA ARG A 64 -15.70 -0.09 -15.54
C ARG A 64 -15.36 -0.47 -14.09
N ALA A 65 -15.72 -1.67 -13.65
CA ALA A 65 -15.41 -2.13 -12.31
C ALA A 65 -13.90 -2.35 -12.11
N SER A 66 -13.21 -2.88 -13.12
CA SER A 66 -11.74 -3.02 -13.12
C SER A 66 -11.04 -1.66 -12.93
N TYR A 67 -11.43 -0.62 -13.67
CA TYR A 67 -10.86 0.72 -13.48
C TYR A 67 -11.12 1.29 -12.08
N ILE A 68 -12.35 1.14 -11.57
CA ILE A 68 -12.68 1.58 -10.21
C ILE A 68 -11.82 0.85 -9.17
N ARG A 69 -11.61 -0.47 -9.34
CA ARG A 69 -10.71 -1.24 -8.47
C ARG A 69 -9.30 -0.70 -8.51
N VAL A 70 -8.72 -0.46 -9.70
CA VAL A 70 -7.37 0.10 -9.84
C VAL A 70 -7.24 1.44 -9.13
N ILE A 71 -8.18 2.38 -9.35
CA ILE A 71 -8.15 3.69 -8.69
C ILE A 71 -8.20 3.53 -7.16
N MET A 72 -9.11 2.68 -6.64
CA MET A 72 -9.24 2.44 -5.20
C MET A 72 -7.99 1.76 -4.61
N LEU A 73 -7.35 0.86 -5.36
CA LEU A 73 -6.11 0.19 -4.96
C LEU A 73 -4.94 1.16 -4.89
N GLU A 74 -4.77 2.04 -5.89
CA GLU A 74 -3.68 3.02 -5.88
C GLU A 74 -3.89 4.11 -4.82
N LEU A 75 -5.13 4.58 -4.58
CA LEU A 75 -5.45 5.41 -3.42
C LEU A 75 -5.13 4.70 -2.09
N SER A 76 -5.45 3.41 -1.99
CA SER A 76 -5.11 2.62 -0.80
C SER A 76 -3.60 2.43 -0.66
N ARG A 77 -2.83 2.42 -1.76
CA ARG A 77 -1.37 2.33 -1.74
C ARG A 77 -0.78 3.60 -1.14
N ILE A 78 -1.24 4.75 -1.62
CA ILE A 78 -0.85 6.06 -1.09
C ILE A 78 -1.15 6.12 0.41
N ALA A 79 -2.38 5.76 0.83
CA ALA A 79 -2.76 5.77 2.24
C ALA A 79 -1.90 4.84 3.12
N SER A 80 -1.47 3.69 2.59
CA SER A 80 -0.57 2.75 3.27
C SER A 80 0.86 3.29 3.38
N HIS A 81 1.41 3.85 2.30
CA HIS A 81 2.74 4.47 2.31
C HIS A 81 2.83 5.69 3.23
N LEU A 82 1.77 6.49 3.27
CA LEU A 82 1.62 7.61 4.20
C LEU A 82 1.68 7.13 5.66
N LEU A 83 0.86 6.14 6.04
CA LEU A 83 0.90 5.64 7.41
C LEU A 83 2.15 4.82 7.73
N TRP A 84 2.90 4.35 6.75
CA TRP A 84 4.25 3.86 7.05
C TRP A 84 5.21 5.02 7.36
N LEU A 85 5.19 6.07 6.53
CA LEU A 85 6.12 7.19 6.63
C LEU A 85 5.96 7.95 7.96
N GLY A 86 4.73 8.17 8.42
CA GLY A 86 4.47 8.94 9.64
C GLY A 86 5.12 8.35 10.89
N PRO A 87 4.70 7.15 11.34
CA PRO A 87 5.30 6.44 12.46
C PRO A 87 6.80 6.22 12.27
N PHE A 88 7.26 5.86 11.06
CA PHE A 88 8.70 5.71 10.80
C PHE A 88 9.48 6.99 11.14
N MET A 89 8.97 8.16 10.73
CA MET A 89 9.59 9.44 11.10
C MET A 89 9.44 9.77 12.58
N ALA A 90 8.30 9.43 13.20
CA ALA A 90 8.05 9.67 14.62
C ALA A 90 8.98 8.81 15.51
N ASP A 91 9.24 7.56 15.14
CA ASP A 91 10.16 6.65 15.83
C ASP A 91 11.61 7.12 15.70
N ILE A 92 11.95 7.74 14.56
CA ILE A 92 13.22 8.46 14.36
C ILE A 92 13.24 9.79 15.15
N GLY A 93 12.10 10.27 15.68
CA GLY A 93 12.02 11.46 16.53
C GLY A 93 11.55 12.73 15.82
N ALA A 94 11.15 12.66 14.55
CA ALA A 94 10.53 13.76 13.82
C ALA A 94 8.99 13.65 13.91
N GLN A 95 8.38 14.42 14.80
CA GLN A 95 6.93 14.37 15.02
C GLN A 95 6.11 15.24 14.08
N THR A 96 6.69 16.29 13.48
CA THR A 96 5.93 17.21 12.63
C THR A 96 5.42 16.57 11.32
N PRO A 97 6.18 15.73 10.59
CA PRO A 97 5.67 15.09 9.38
C PRO A 97 4.49 14.16 9.65
N PHE A 98 4.41 13.60 10.86
CA PHE A 98 3.29 12.75 11.28
C PHE A 98 1.95 13.48 11.10
N PHE A 99 1.84 14.72 11.57
CA PHE A 99 0.60 15.49 11.47
C PHE A 99 0.22 15.86 10.03
N TYR A 100 1.22 16.14 9.18
CA TYR A 100 0.95 16.40 7.77
C TYR A 100 0.35 15.15 7.14
N ILE A 101 1.03 14.01 7.25
CA ILE A 101 0.60 12.73 6.69
C ILE A 101 -0.85 12.37 7.06
N PHE A 102 -1.29 12.62 8.30
CA PHE A 102 -2.69 12.39 8.68
C PHE A 102 -3.68 13.35 8.00
N ARG A 103 -3.30 14.59 7.73
CA ARG A 103 -4.10 15.54 6.94
C ARG A 103 -4.30 15.03 5.51
N GLU A 104 -3.24 14.60 4.82
CA GLU A 104 -3.38 14.05 3.46
C GLU A 104 -4.19 12.75 3.47
N ARG A 105 -3.98 11.88 4.47
CA ARG A 105 -4.72 10.62 4.61
C ARG A 105 -6.21 10.82 4.89
N GLU A 106 -6.57 11.89 5.59
CA GLU A 106 -7.98 12.24 5.84
C GLU A 106 -8.73 12.53 4.54
N LEU A 107 -8.10 13.21 3.58
CA LEU A 107 -8.70 13.48 2.27
C LEU A 107 -9.00 12.19 1.49
N ILE A 108 -8.12 11.19 1.59
CA ILE A 108 -8.36 9.87 0.99
C ILE A 108 -9.53 9.17 1.69
N TYR A 109 -9.64 9.32 3.01
CA TYR A 109 -10.75 8.75 3.77
C TYR A 109 -12.09 9.38 3.45
N ASP A 110 -12.15 10.68 3.18
CA ASP A 110 -13.35 11.33 2.69
C ASP A 110 -13.78 10.77 1.32
N LEU A 111 -12.82 10.45 0.43
CA LEU A 111 -13.10 9.79 -0.85
C LEU A 111 -13.62 8.36 -0.65
N PHE A 112 -13.04 7.59 0.26
CA PHE A 112 -13.50 6.24 0.57
C PHE A 112 -14.88 6.23 1.25
N GLU A 113 -15.13 7.16 2.16
CA GLU A 113 -16.43 7.32 2.81
C GLU A 113 -17.50 7.69 1.78
N ALA A 114 -17.20 8.60 0.85
CA ALA A 114 -18.12 8.95 -0.22
C ALA A 114 -18.49 7.76 -1.12
N ALA A 115 -17.52 6.89 -1.44
CA ALA A 115 -17.76 5.74 -2.31
C ALA A 115 -18.42 4.54 -1.61
N THR A 116 -18.08 4.29 -0.35
CA THR A 116 -18.40 3.03 0.35
C THR A 116 -19.30 3.22 1.57
N GLY A 117 -19.42 4.44 2.08
CA GLY A 117 -20.09 4.78 3.33
C GLY A 117 -19.28 4.47 4.59
N MET A 118 -18.06 3.94 4.45
CA MET A 118 -17.19 3.59 5.58
C MET A 118 -15.78 4.15 5.38
N ARG A 119 -15.07 4.44 6.48
CA ARG A 119 -13.74 5.09 6.45
C ARG A 119 -12.54 4.15 6.48
N MET A 120 -12.71 2.89 6.91
CA MET A 120 -11.60 1.93 7.00
C MET A 120 -12.00 0.54 6.52
N MET A 121 -13.12 0.02 6.99
CA MET A 121 -13.59 -1.34 6.70
C MET A 121 -14.59 -1.31 5.55
N HIS A 122 -14.11 -1.11 4.34
CA HIS A 122 -14.93 -0.70 3.19
C HIS A 122 -15.88 -1.78 2.66
N ASN A 123 -15.47 -3.05 2.64
CA ASN A 123 -16.25 -4.16 2.10
C ASN A 123 -16.88 -3.85 0.73
N TYR A 124 -16.07 -3.22 -0.12
CA TYR A 124 -16.49 -2.57 -1.34
C TYR A 124 -16.31 -3.47 -2.55
N PHE A 125 -15.22 -4.24 -2.61
CA PHE A 125 -15.04 -5.21 -3.68
C PHE A 125 -15.89 -6.45 -3.43
N ARG A 126 -16.53 -6.95 -4.49
CA ARG A 126 -17.38 -8.14 -4.43
C ARG A 126 -17.02 -9.03 -5.60
N ILE A 127 -17.25 -10.33 -5.45
CA ILE A 127 -17.12 -11.29 -6.54
C ILE A 127 -18.00 -10.84 -7.71
N GLY A 128 -17.38 -10.58 -8.86
CA GLY A 128 -17.99 -10.04 -10.07
C GLY A 128 -17.79 -8.52 -10.28
N GLY A 129 -17.13 -7.81 -9.38
CA GLY A 129 -16.82 -6.37 -9.55
C GLY A 129 -16.82 -5.56 -8.25
N VAL A 130 -17.65 -4.53 -8.20
CA VAL A 130 -17.77 -3.58 -7.08
C VAL A 130 -19.19 -3.58 -6.53
N ALA A 131 -19.35 -3.28 -5.24
CA ALA A 131 -20.65 -3.28 -4.57
C ALA A 131 -21.59 -2.17 -5.07
N ALA A 132 -21.04 -0.98 -5.32
CA ALA A 132 -21.77 0.20 -5.80
C ALA A 132 -20.89 1.01 -6.76
N ASP A 133 -21.50 1.73 -7.70
CA ASP A 133 -20.77 2.66 -8.57
C ASP A 133 -20.40 3.96 -7.80
N LEU A 134 -19.45 4.71 -8.33
CA LEU A 134 -18.99 5.97 -7.73
C LEU A 134 -20.09 7.03 -7.76
N PRO A 135 -20.23 7.85 -6.69
CA PRO A 135 -21.21 8.92 -6.67
C PRO A 135 -20.84 10.05 -7.63
N HIS A 136 -21.84 10.85 -8.01
CA HIS A 136 -21.64 11.99 -8.90
C HIS A 136 -20.65 13.01 -8.29
N GLY A 137 -19.67 13.47 -9.08
CA GLY A 137 -18.64 14.43 -8.65
C GLY A 137 -17.51 13.82 -7.82
N TRP A 138 -17.47 12.49 -7.66
CA TRP A 138 -16.36 11.81 -6.97
C TRP A 138 -15.06 11.91 -7.76
N ILE A 139 -15.13 11.76 -9.09
CA ILE A 139 -13.96 11.79 -9.98
C ILE A 139 -13.27 13.16 -9.90
N ASP A 140 -14.04 14.25 -9.95
CA ASP A 140 -13.50 15.61 -9.87
C ASP A 140 -12.74 15.83 -8.56
N LYS A 141 -13.30 15.38 -7.43
CA LYS A 141 -12.63 15.43 -6.12
C LYS A 141 -11.36 14.57 -6.05
N CYS A 142 -11.37 13.41 -6.72
CA CYS A 142 -10.21 12.55 -6.79
C CYS A 142 -9.07 13.23 -7.57
N LEU A 143 -9.39 13.93 -8.66
CA LEU A 143 -8.44 14.71 -9.44
C LEU A 143 -7.88 15.89 -8.61
N ASP A 144 -8.75 16.63 -7.91
CA ASP A 144 -8.33 17.72 -7.00
C ASP A 144 -7.35 17.20 -5.93
N PHE A 145 -7.60 15.99 -5.40
CA PHE A 145 -6.69 15.34 -4.45
C PHE A 145 -5.34 14.99 -5.10
N CYS A 146 -5.33 14.47 -6.33
CA CYS A 146 -4.10 14.13 -7.04
C CYS A 146 -3.19 15.35 -7.23
N ASP A 147 -3.77 16.49 -7.64
CA ASP A 147 -3.04 17.75 -7.81
C ASP A 147 -2.50 18.28 -6.48
N TYR A 148 -3.30 18.20 -5.43
CA TYR A 148 -2.90 18.60 -4.08
C TYR A 148 -1.75 17.72 -3.54
N PHE A 149 -1.89 16.41 -3.70
CA PHE A 149 -0.97 15.44 -3.10
C PHE A 149 0.43 15.50 -3.73
N LEU A 150 0.55 15.80 -5.03
CA LEU A 150 1.85 16.06 -5.67
C LEU A 150 2.63 17.18 -4.98
N THR A 151 1.94 18.24 -4.55
CA THR A 151 2.56 19.33 -3.78
C THR A 151 3.04 18.84 -2.41
N GLY A 152 2.25 18.00 -1.74
CA GLY A 152 2.60 17.37 -0.46
C GLY A 152 3.83 16.47 -0.56
N VAL A 153 3.94 15.66 -1.61
CA VAL A 153 5.12 14.79 -1.83
C VAL A 153 6.40 15.62 -1.99
N VAL A 154 6.35 16.73 -2.73
CA VAL A 154 7.49 17.64 -2.88
C VAL A 154 7.88 18.29 -1.55
N GLU A 155 6.90 18.62 -0.70
CA GLU A 155 7.14 19.14 0.64
C GLU A 155 7.86 18.11 1.51
N TYR A 156 7.41 16.84 1.51
CA TYR A 156 8.07 15.77 2.25
C TYR A 156 9.50 15.53 1.79
N GLN A 157 9.76 15.53 0.49
CA GLN A 157 11.12 15.37 -0.04
C GLN A 157 12.03 16.51 0.42
N LYS A 158 11.53 17.74 0.48
CA LYS A 158 12.30 18.89 0.98
C LYS A 158 12.59 18.79 2.47
N LEU A 159 11.61 18.37 3.27
CA LEU A 159 11.72 18.30 4.73
C LEU A 159 12.53 17.08 5.22
N ILE A 160 12.36 15.93 4.56
CA ILE A 160 12.90 14.65 5.02
C ILE A 160 14.15 14.27 4.22
N THR A 161 14.04 14.18 2.89
CA THR A 161 15.10 13.59 2.05
C THR A 161 16.39 14.39 2.03
N ARG A 162 16.32 15.71 2.19
CA ARG A 162 17.50 16.59 2.24
C ARG A 162 18.04 16.82 3.66
N ASN A 163 17.43 16.23 4.67
CA ASN A 163 17.82 16.46 6.05
C ASN A 163 19.05 15.59 6.41
N PRO A 164 20.20 16.18 6.79
CA PRO A 164 21.40 15.40 7.14
C PRO A 164 21.18 14.46 8.34
N ILE A 165 20.36 14.86 9.31
CA ILE A 165 20.06 14.04 10.51
C ILE A 165 19.26 12.78 10.13
N PHE A 166 18.45 12.88 9.08
CA PHE A 166 17.70 11.72 8.58
C PHE A 166 18.62 10.78 7.80
N LEU A 167 19.45 11.34 6.90
CA LEU A 167 20.39 10.55 6.12
C LEU A 167 21.35 9.77 7.02
N GLU A 168 21.96 10.43 8.02
CA GLU A 168 22.90 9.79 8.96
C GLU A 168 22.29 8.60 9.73
N ARG A 169 20.96 8.58 9.94
CA ARG A 169 20.28 7.52 10.69
C ARG A 169 19.75 6.36 9.85
N VAL A 170 19.69 6.53 8.54
CA VAL A 170 18.99 5.62 7.64
C VAL A 170 19.91 5.08 6.54
N GLU A 171 20.90 5.87 6.14
CA GLU A 171 21.94 5.48 5.18
C GLU A 171 22.81 4.37 5.76
N GLY A 172 22.99 3.28 4.99
CA GLY A 172 23.79 2.14 5.40
C GLY A 172 23.20 1.28 6.54
N VAL A 173 21.97 1.57 6.98
CA VAL A 173 21.30 0.80 8.03
C VAL A 173 20.41 -0.29 7.44
N GLY A 174 20.59 -1.52 7.93
CA GLY A 174 19.75 -2.67 7.58
C GLY A 174 19.89 -3.09 6.12
N ILE A 175 21.11 -3.03 5.57
CA ILE A 175 21.43 -3.47 4.21
C ILE A 175 21.05 -4.95 4.06
N VAL A 176 20.33 -5.27 2.98
CA VAL A 176 20.03 -6.66 2.60
C VAL A 176 20.45 -6.87 1.16
N GLY A 177 21.23 -7.92 0.90
CA GLY A 177 21.68 -8.26 -0.45
C GLY A 177 20.59 -8.88 -1.30
N GLY A 178 20.71 -8.80 -2.64
CA GLY A 178 19.72 -9.35 -3.57
C GLY A 178 19.50 -10.87 -3.40
N GLU A 179 20.55 -11.64 -3.15
CA GLU A 179 20.43 -13.09 -2.90
C GLU A 179 19.72 -13.38 -1.56
N GLU A 180 19.99 -12.59 -0.53
CA GLU A 180 19.38 -12.73 0.80
C GLU A 180 17.88 -12.44 0.75
N VAL A 181 17.47 -11.38 0.02
CA VAL A 181 16.05 -11.05 -0.21
C VAL A 181 15.30 -12.25 -0.78
N ILE A 182 15.87 -12.91 -1.79
CA ILE A 182 15.23 -14.07 -2.44
C ILE A 182 15.19 -15.26 -1.47
N ASN A 183 16.29 -15.55 -0.80
CA ASN A 183 16.40 -16.68 0.13
C ASN A 183 15.47 -16.53 1.34
N TRP A 184 15.24 -15.31 1.83
CA TRP A 184 14.33 -15.02 2.94
C TRP A 184 12.88 -14.81 2.50
N GLY A 185 12.59 -14.82 1.19
CA GLY A 185 11.25 -14.61 0.65
C GLY A 185 10.71 -13.20 0.87
N LEU A 186 11.59 -12.20 0.93
CA LEU A 186 11.19 -10.80 1.06
C LEU A 186 10.59 -10.28 -0.25
N SER A 187 9.55 -9.45 -0.17
CA SER A 187 8.80 -8.96 -1.33
C SER A 187 8.52 -7.45 -1.29
N GLY A 188 7.96 -6.92 -2.38
CA GLY A 188 7.55 -5.52 -2.47
C GLY A 188 8.72 -4.53 -2.41
N PRO A 189 8.63 -3.45 -1.60
CA PRO A 189 9.70 -2.44 -1.50
C PRO A 189 11.05 -3.01 -1.02
N MET A 190 11.05 -4.07 -0.20
CA MET A 190 12.30 -4.70 0.29
C MET A 190 13.12 -5.29 -0.86
N LEU A 191 12.43 -5.97 -1.77
CA LEU A 191 13.04 -6.60 -2.93
C LEU A 191 13.48 -5.56 -3.96
N ARG A 192 12.63 -4.55 -4.22
CA ARG A 192 12.93 -3.47 -5.17
C ARG A 192 14.03 -2.53 -4.70
N ALA A 193 14.20 -2.35 -3.39
CA ALA A 193 15.30 -1.58 -2.85
C ALA A 193 16.67 -2.28 -2.97
N SER A 194 16.67 -3.59 -3.21
CA SER A 194 17.88 -4.44 -3.26
C SER A 194 18.32 -4.77 -4.69
N GLY A 195 17.89 -3.95 -5.67
CA GLY A 195 18.31 -4.05 -7.07
C GLY A 195 17.47 -4.97 -7.96
N ILE A 196 16.41 -5.61 -7.44
CA ILE A 196 15.58 -6.54 -8.22
C ILE A 196 14.32 -5.82 -8.71
N GLN A 197 14.21 -5.64 -10.02
CA GLN A 197 13.05 -4.98 -10.67
C GLN A 197 11.88 -5.96 -10.83
N TRP A 198 11.18 -6.24 -9.74
CA TRP A 198 10.03 -7.14 -9.73
C TRP A 198 8.80 -6.47 -9.10
N ASP A 199 7.68 -6.47 -9.83
CA ASP A 199 6.38 -6.03 -9.36
C ASP A 199 5.30 -6.92 -9.96
N LEU A 200 4.42 -7.47 -9.11
CA LEU A 200 3.35 -8.38 -9.53
C LEU A 200 2.39 -7.74 -10.53
N ARG A 201 2.18 -6.41 -10.47
CA ARG A 201 1.31 -5.69 -11.41
C ARG A 201 1.82 -5.72 -12.85
N LYS A 202 3.13 -5.86 -13.06
CA LYS A 202 3.74 -5.98 -14.40
C LYS A 202 3.99 -7.43 -14.84
N VAL A 203 3.98 -8.38 -13.92
CA VAL A 203 4.31 -9.78 -14.23
C VAL A 203 3.05 -10.62 -14.39
N ASP A 204 2.10 -10.48 -13.46
CA ASP A 204 0.87 -11.27 -13.43
C ASP A 204 -0.30 -10.56 -14.11
N HIS A 205 -0.12 -9.27 -14.43
CA HIS A 205 -1.05 -8.48 -15.24
C HIS A 205 -2.51 -8.52 -14.76
N TYR A 206 -2.70 -8.56 -13.44
CA TYR A 206 -4.03 -8.64 -12.84
C TYR A 206 -4.81 -7.31 -13.01
N GLU A 207 -6.14 -7.39 -13.04
CA GLU A 207 -7.04 -6.26 -13.34
C GLU A 207 -6.70 -5.61 -14.71
N CYS A 208 -6.59 -4.29 -14.79
CA CYS A 208 -6.28 -3.55 -16.03
C CYS A 208 -4.99 -2.72 -15.94
N TYR A 209 -4.02 -3.12 -15.10
CA TYR A 209 -2.74 -2.42 -14.94
C TYR A 209 -1.89 -2.33 -16.22
N GLU A 210 -2.14 -3.19 -17.21
CA GLU A 210 -1.47 -3.18 -18.52
C GLU A 210 -1.85 -1.99 -19.41
N GLU A 211 -3.03 -1.41 -19.20
CA GLU A 211 -3.52 -0.31 -20.04
C GLU A 211 -2.90 1.04 -19.66
N PHE A 212 -2.12 1.09 -18.59
CA PHE A 212 -1.52 2.31 -18.03
C PHE A 212 0.01 2.32 -18.20
N ASP A 213 0.56 3.49 -18.54
CA ASP A 213 2.00 3.70 -18.66
C ASP A 213 2.61 4.13 -17.32
N TRP A 214 3.24 3.16 -16.63
CA TRP A 214 3.87 3.40 -15.33
C TRP A 214 5.21 2.67 -15.19
N GLU A 215 6.06 3.13 -14.26
CA GLU A 215 7.41 2.59 -14.04
C GLU A 215 7.56 1.96 -12.65
N VAL A 216 8.26 0.83 -12.59
CA VAL A 216 8.57 0.18 -11.31
C VAL A 216 9.72 0.93 -10.66
N GLN A 217 9.46 1.51 -9.49
CA GLN A 217 10.48 2.20 -8.70
C GLN A 217 11.40 1.19 -8.01
N TRP A 218 12.71 1.35 -8.19
CA TRP A 218 13.73 0.45 -7.65
C TRP A 218 14.97 1.23 -7.25
N GLN A 219 15.79 0.64 -6.38
CA GLN A 219 17.07 1.16 -5.90
C GLN A 219 18.06 0.00 -5.78
N LYS A 220 19.37 0.29 -5.65
CA LYS A 220 20.42 -0.73 -5.69
C LYS A 220 21.03 -1.01 -4.32
N GLU A 221 20.97 -0.05 -3.42
CA GLU A 221 21.76 0.03 -2.20
C GLU A 221 21.28 -0.94 -1.11
N GLY A 222 20.01 -1.37 -1.15
CA GLY A 222 19.43 -2.35 -0.22
C GLY A 222 19.23 -1.84 1.21
N ASP A 223 19.62 -0.60 1.49
CA ASP A 223 19.54 0.04 2.80
C ASP A 223 18.14 0.62 3.08
N SER A 224 17.98 1.15 4.29
CA SER A 224 16.70 1.75 4.69
C SER A 224 16.37 3.02 3.88
N LEU A 225 17.38 3.71 3.34
CA LEU A 225 17.20 4.91 2.52
C LEU A 225 16.65 4.53 1.14
N ALA A 226 17.20 3.50 0.51
CA ALA A 226 16.70 2.92 -0.73
C ALA A 226 15.23 2.53 -0.60
N ARG A 227 14.83 1.89 0.51
CA ARG A 227 13.43 1.52 0.79
C ARG A 227 12.52 2.74 0.92
N TYR A 228 13.01 3.79 1.57
CA TYR A 228 12.31 5.07 1.66
C TYR A 228 12.10 5.69 0.27
N LEU A 229 13.15 5.77 -0.55
CA LEU A 229 13.07 6.34 -1.89
C LEU A 229 12.11 5.58 -2.80
N VAL A 230 12.13 4.23 -2.74
CA VAL A 230 11.18 3.39 -3.48
C VAL A 230 9.74 3.73 -3.09
N ARG A 231 9.41 3.84 -1.79
CA ARG A 231 8.04 4.14 -1.34
C ARG A 231 7.59 5.56 -1.69
N ILE A 232 8.48 6.55 -1.62
CA ILE A 232 8.18 7.91 -2.10
C ILE A 232 7.92 7.91 -3.61
N GLY A 233 8.75 7.22 -4.38
CA GLY A 233 8.56 7.08 -5.82
C GLY A 233 7.24 6.38 -6.15
N GLU A 234 6.91 5.31 -5.43
CA GLU A 234 5.64 4.59 -5.61
C GLU A 234 4.44 5.48 -5.37
N MET A 235 4.48 6.39 -4.39
CA MET A 235 3.40 7.36 -4.19
C MET A 235 3.22 8.29 -5.40
N VAL A 236 4.30 8.76 -6.01
CA VAL A 236 4.23 9.58 -7.24
C VAL A 236 3.67 8.77 -8.41
N GLU A 237 4.12 7.52 -8.53
CA GLU A 237 3.64 6.61 -9.57
C GLU A 237 2.15 6.27 -9.40
N SER A 238 1.70 6.11 -8.17
CA SER A 238 0.27 5.85 -7.85
C SER A 238 -0.65 7.00 -8.25
N ILE A 239 -0.14 8.23 -8.28
CA ILE A 239 -0.91 9.41 -8.74
C ILE A 239 -0.95 9.47 -10.26
N ARG A 240 0.11 8.95 -10.92
CA ARG A 240 0.20 8.93 -12.39
C ARG A 240 -0.74 7.90 -13.01
N ILE A 241 -0.90 6.76 -12.35
CA ILE A 241 -1.86 5.70 -12.69
C ILE A 241 -3.29 6.18 -12.42
#